data_AF-A0A3D0X3L6-F1
#
_entry.id   AF-A0A3D0X3L6-F1
#
_cell.length_a   1.000
_cell.length_b   1.000
_cell.length_c   1.000
_cell.angle_alpha   90.00
_cell.angle_beta   90.00
_cell.angle_gamma   90.00
#
_symmetry.space_group_name_H-M   'P 1'
#
loop_
_entity.id
_entity.type
_entity.pdbx_description
1 polymer ?
#
loop_
_entity_poly.entity_id
_entity_poly.type
_entity_poly.pdbx_seq_one_letter_code
_entity_poly.pdbx_strand_id
1 'polypeptide(L)'
;MRGGSPISLEVNSLNTANELIDFISQSPSPAHVVDTSEMRLMKSGFEKLFMDKQWKLRAGGKYFISVYGTALLAFTIGNERGQLRMAAAHTDFPCFR
;
A
#
# COMPACT_ATOMS: atom_id res chain seq x y z
N MET A 1 -11.42 -30.75 -7.22
CA MET A 1 -12.18 -29.65 -6.58
C MET A 1 -11.63 -29.47 -5.17
N ARG A 2 -10.78 -28.46 -4.94
CA ARG A 2 -10.17 -28.23 -3.61
C ARG A 2 -11.17 -27.47 -2.75
N GLY A 3 -11.88 -28.18 -1.87
CA GLY A 3 -12.63 -27.55 -0.78
C GLY A 3 -11.63 -26.98 0.23
N GLY A 4 -11.47 -25.66 0.26
CA GLY A 4 -10.80 -25.00 1.36
C GLY A 4 -11.62 -25.21 2.64
N SER A 5 -10.99 -25.66 3.73
CA SER A 5 -11.69 -25.86 5.00
C SER A 5 -12.21 -24.52 5.54
N PRO A 6 -13.43 -24.46 6.10
CA PRO A 6 -14.01 -23.21 6.65
C PRO A 6 -13.11 -22.52 7.68
N ILE A 7 -12.39 -23.33 8.46
CA ILE A 7 -11.41 -22.90 9.47
C ILE A 7 -10.30 -22.03 8.86
N SER A 8 -9.86 -22.32 7.63
CA SER A 8 -8.78 -21.56 6.97
C SER A 8 -9.22 -20.14 6.57
N LEU A 9 -10.49 -19.95 6.23
CA LEU A 9 -11.05 -18.63 5.90
C LEU A 9 -11.22 -17.77 7.16
N GLU A 10 -11.68 -18.39 8.25
CA GLU A 10 -11.91 -17.72 9.54
C GLU A 10 -10.60 -17.32 10.23
N VAL A 11 -9.56 -18.15 10.14
CA VAL A 11 -8.21 -17.81 10.63
C VAL A 11 -7.59 -16.66 9.81
N ASN A 12 -7.78 -16.66 8.48
CA ASN A 12 -7.28 -15.58 7.62
C ASN A 12 -7.98 -14.24 7.87
N SER A 13 -9.29 -14.24 8.13
CA SER A 13 -10.03 -13.02 8.43
C SER A 13 -9.60 -12.42 9.77
N LEU A 14 -9.39 -13.26 10.80
CA LEU A 14 -8.89 -12.80 12.10
C LEU A 14 -7.48 -12.23 12.00
N ASN A 15 -6.59 -12.86 11.22
CA ASN A 15 -5.25 -12.34 10.98
C ASN A 15 -5.28 -10.98 10.27
N THR A 16 -6.12 -10.84 9.23
CA THR A 16 -6.29 -9.57 8.49
C THR A 16 -6.82 -8.46 9.40
N ALA A 17 -7.76 -8.77 10.29
CA ALA A 17 -8.30 -7.82 11.24
C ALA A 17 -7.22 -7.32 12.23
N ASN A 18 -6.39 -8.23 12.74
CA ASN A 18 -5.27 -7.87 13.62
C ASN A 18 -4.24 -7.00 12.90
N GLU A 19 -3.86 -7.35 11.67
CA GLU A 19 -2.93 -6.53 10.85
C GLU A 19 -3.45 -5.12 10.56
N LEU A 20 -4.77 -4.97 10.45
CA LEU A 20 -5.44 -3.68 10.31
C LEU A 20 -5.42 -2.89 11.63
N ILE A 21 -5.70 -3.53 12.76
CA ILE A 21 -5.62 -2.89 14.09
C ILE A 21 -4.19 -2.39 14.36
N ASP A 22 -3.19 -3.21 14.04
CA ASP A 22 -1.78 -2.84 14.17
C ASP A 22 -1.40 -1.67 13.25
N PHE A 23 -1.95 -1.64 12.03
CA PHE A 23 -1.76 -0.53 11.09
C PHE A 23 -2.32 0.78 11.64
N ILE A 24 -3.57 0.75 12.13
CA ILE A 24 -4.25 1.92 12.69
C ILE A 24 -3.48 2.44 13.91
N SER A 25 -3.03 1.53 14.78
CA SER A 25 -2.27 1.87 15.99
C SER A 25 -0.94 2.57 15.67
N GLN A 26 -0.29 2.22 14.55
CA GLN A 26 0.95 2.84 14.08
C GLN A 26 0.72 4.14 13.29
N SER A 27 -0.52 4.50 12.99
CA SER A 27 -0.87 5.56 12.04
C SER A 27 -1.75 6.67 12.65
N PRO A 28 -1.34 7.36 13.73
CA PRO A 28 -2.18 8.33 14.44
C PRO A 28 -2.40 9.66 13.71
N SER A 29 -1.81 9.85 12.52
CA SER A 29 -2.02 11.04 11.69
C SER A 29 -1.83 10.69 10.20
N PRO A 30 -2.27 11.52 9.26
CA PRO A 30 -2.04 11.29 7.82
C PRO A 30 -0.57 11.09 7.44
N ALA A 31 0.37 11.78 8.10
CA ALA A 31 1.79 11.60 7.88
C ALA A 31 2.27 10.19 8.29
N HIS A 32 1.93 9.77 9.52
CA HIS A 32 2.19 8.41 10.01
C HIS A 32 1.54 7.31 9.15
N VAL A 33 0.34 7.55 8.59
CA VAL A 33 -0.31 6.62 7.64
C VAL A 33 0.58 6.43 6.42
N VAL A 34 1.11 7.51 5.85
CA VAL A 34 2.03 7.46 4.70
C VAL A 34 3.33 6.76 5.09
N ASP A 35 3.98 7.13 6.18
CA ASP A 35 5.25 6.53 6.61
C ASP A 35 5.12 5.01 6.82
N THR A 36 4.05 4.58 7.51
CA THR A 36 3.77 3.16 7.73
C THR A 36 3.48 2.42 6.42
N SER A 37 2.77 3.06 5.50
CA SER A 37 2.48 2.51 4.17
C SER A 37 3.74 2.43 3.28
N GLU A 38 4.63 3.42 3.33
CA GLU A 38 5.93 3.38 2.66
C GLU A 38 6.76 2.18 3.14
N MET A 39 6.85 1.95 4.46
CA MET A 39 7.56 0.81 5.01
C MET A 39 6.98 -0.53 4.51
N ARG A 40 5.65 -0.64 4.44
CA ARG A 40 4.97 -1.84 3.92
C ARG A 40 5.27 -2.06 2.43
N LEU A 41 5.28 -0.99 1.64
CA LEU A 41 5.62 -1.04 0.21
C LEU A 41 7.09 -1.43 -0.02
N MET A 42 8.01 -0.84 0.73
CA MET A 42 9.43 -1.19 0.69
C MET A 42 9.65 -2.67 1.04
N LYS A 43 9.02 -3.18 2.11
CA LYS A 43 9.05 -4.60 2.48
C LYS A 43 8.48 -5.51 1.38
N SER A 44 7.56 -5.00 0.57
CA SER A 44 6.95 -5.71 -0.57
C SER A 44 7.74 -5.61 -1.89
N GLY A 45 8.93 -4.97 -1.83
CA GLY A 45 9.84 -4.82 -2.95
C GLY A 45 9.51 -3.66 -3.90
N PHE A 46 8.80 -2.63 -3.43
CA PHE A 46 8.60 -1.42 -4.21
C PHE A 46 9.78 -0.46 -4.06
N GLU A 47 10.14 0.20 -5.16
CA GLU A 47 11.16 1.25 -5.22
C GLU A 47 10.53 2.64 -4.99
N LYS A 48 11.11 3.44 -4.07
CA LYS A 48 10.69 4.82 -3.84
C LYS A 48 11.19 5.73 -4.96
N LEU A 49 10.27 6.44 -5.59
CA LEU A 49 10.56 7.49 -6.56
C LEU A 49 10.46 8.87 -5.90
N PHE A 50 11.17 9.84 -6.48
CA PHE A 50 11.17 11.22 -6.00
C PHE A 50 10.62 12.15 -7.09
N MET A 51 9.79 13.12 -6.69
CA MET A 51 9.12 14.05 -7.64
C MET A 51 10.11 14.93 -8.42
N ASP A 52 11.26 15.21 -7.84
CA ASP A 52 12.30 16.09 -8.37
C ASP A 52 13.33 15.36 -9.25
N LYS A 53 13.18 14.04 -9.44
CA LYS A 53 14.12 13.22 -10.23
C LYS A 53 13.45 12.64 -11.45
N GLN A 54 14.22 12.46 -12.53
CA GLN A 54 13.76 11.69 -13.68
C GLN A 54 13.57 10.22 -13.31
N TRP A 55 12.40 9.66 -13.62
CA TRP A 55 12.08 8.27 -13.30
C TRP A 55 12.61 7.31 -14.37
N LYS A 56 13.36 6.30 -13.93
CA LYS A 56 13.84 5.20 -14.79
C LYS A 56 13.00 3.95 -14.57
N LEU A 57 11.80 3.97 -15.14
CA LEU A 57 10.82 2.90 -15.00
C LEU A 57 11.15 1.70 -15.87
N ARG A 58 10.84 0.49 -15.39
CA ARG A 58 11.08 -0.78 -16.11
C ARG A 58 9.81 -1.62 -16.14
N ALA A 59 9.65 -2.39 -17.22
CA ALA A 59 8.63 -3.43 -17.30
C ALA A 59 8.82 -4.44 -16.15
N GLY A 60 7.72 -4.86 -15.52
CA GLY A 60 7.75 -5.69 -14.32
C GLY A 60 8.10 -4.95 -13.01
N GLY A 61 8.40 -3.65 -13.07
CA GLY A 61 8.80 -2.85 -11.91
C GLY A 61 7.64 -2.52 -10.97
N LYS A 62 8.00 -2.23 -9.70
CA LYS A 62 7.09 -1.82 -8.63
C LYS A 62 7.59 -0.51 -8.03
N TYR A 63 6.75 0.51 -8.01
CA TYR A 63 7.18 1.86 -7.66
C TYR A 63 6.16 2.55 -6.76
N PHE A 64 6.64 3.43 -5.90
CA PHE A 64 5.77 4.34 -5.16
C PHE A 64 6.38 5.71 -5.00
N ILE A 65 5.53 6.68 -4.71
CA ILE A 65 5.90 8.06 -4.44
C ILE A 65 5.06 8.60 -3.30
N SER A 66 5.71 9.32 -2.40
CA SER A 66 5.06 10.11 -1.37
C SER A 66 5.01 11.57 -1.79
N VAL A 67 3.82 12.14 -1.70
CA VAL A 67 3.49 13.48 -2.17
C VAL A 67 3.23 14.33 -0.94
N TYR A 68 4.15 15.27 -0.69
CA TYR A 68 4.13 16.18 0.46
C TYR A 68 4.01 15.50 1.84
N GLY A 69 4.35 14.20 1.94
CA GLY A 69 4.34 13.44 3.20
C GLY A 69 2.96 12.99 3.69
N THR A 70 1.86 13.36 3.02
CA THR A 70 0.50 13.00 3.47
C THR A 70 -0.33 12.26 2.42
N ALA A 71 0.17 12.16 1.19
CA ALA A 71 -0.43 11.36 0.13
C ALA A 71 0.58 10.36 -0.44
N LEU A 72 0.08 9.21 -0.90
CA LEU A 72 0.90 8.10 -1.39
C LEU A 72 0.30 7.54 -2.67
N LEU A 73 1.13 7.35 -3.68
CA LEU A 73 0.77 6.68 -4.92
C LEU A 73 1.71 5.49 -5.12
N ALA A 74 1.15 4.29 -5.27
CA ALA A 74 1.90 3.07 -5.57
C ALA A 74 1.35 2.42 -6.84
N PHE A 75 2.24 1.92 -7.69
CA PHE A 75 1.87 1.29 -8.94
C PHE A 75 2.86 0.20 -9.35
N THR A 76 2.39 -0.73 -10.18
CA THR A 76 3.21 -1.77 -10.79
C THR A 76 3.08 -1.68 -12.31
N ILE A 77 4.16 -1.98 -13.01
CA ILE A 77 4.20 -1.97 -14.47
C ILE A 77 4.21 -3.42 -14.92
N GLY A 78 3.25 -3.81 -15.76
CA GLY A 78 3.23 -5.14 -16.37
C GLY A 78 4.42 -5.37 -17.32
N ASN A 79 4.73 -6.63 -17.60
CA ASN A 79 5.73 -6.98 -18.63
C ASN A 79 5.23 -6.65 -20.05
N GLU A 80 3.91 -6.66 -20.22
CA GLU A 80 3.22 -6.39 -21.47
C GLU A 80 2.18 -5.29 -21.26
N ARG A 81 1.75 -4.68 -22.36
CA ARG A 81 0.66 -3.70 -22.33
C ARG A 81 -0.64 -4.38 -21.91
N GLY A 82 -1.40 -3.72 -21.05
CA GLY A 82 -2.66 -4.25 -20.54
C GLY A 82 -3.57 -3.14 -20.02
N GLN A 83 -4.65 -3.55 -19.36
CA GLN A 83 -5.63 -2.64 -18.77
C GLN A 83 -5.06 -1.95 -17.52
N LEU A 84 -5.46 -0.69 -17.31
CA LEU A 84 -5.19 0.03 -16.07
C LEU A 84 -6.18 -0.42 -14.99
N ARG A 85 -5.66 -0.91 -13.86
CA ARG A 85 -6.45 -1.19 -12.65
C ARG A 85 -6.04 -0.20 -11.58
N MET A 86 -7.03 0.47 -10.99
CA MET A 86 -6.80 1.53 -10.02
C MET A 86 -7.72 1.33 -8.82
N ALA A 87 -7.18 1.54 -7.63
CA ALA A 87 -7.92 1.70 -6.39
C ALA A 87 -7.46 2.99 -5.71
N ALA A 88 -8.36 3.66 -5.01
CA ALA A 88 -8.08 4.90 -4.31
C ALA A 88 -8.75 4.89 -2.94
N ALA A 89 -8.09 5.51 -1.98
CA ALA A 89 -8.57 5.78 -0.64
C ALA A 89 -7.96 7.10 -0.16
N HIS A 90 -8.50 7.67 0.92
CA HIS A 90 -7.97 8.88 1.53
C HIS A 90 -7.29 8.54 2.87
N THR A 91 -6.23 9.27 3.22
CA THR A 91 -5.39 9.02 4.41
C THR A 91 -5.81 9.85 5.63
N ASP A 92 -6.66 10.86 5.41
CA ASP A 92 -7.14 11.78 6.43
C ASP A 92 -8.40 11.28 7.12
N PHE A 93 -8.56 11.72 8.36
CA PHE A 93 -9.69 11.42 9.22
C PHE A 93 -9.93 12.61 10.18
N PRO A 94 -11.14 12.78 10.71
CA PRO A 94 -11.44 13.86 11.65
C PRO A 94 -10.49 13.82 12.84
N CYS A 95 -9.78 14.92 13.08
CA CYS A 95 -8.85 15.07 14.20
C CYS A 95 -8.83 16.53 14.69
N PHE A 96 -8.42 16.73 15.93
CA PHE A 96 -8.08 18.07 16.40
C PHE A 96 -6.75 18.49 15.76
N ARG A 97 -6.72 19.72 15.24
CA ARG A 97 -5.55 20.32 14.59
C ARG A 97 -5.12 21.57 15.33
#